data_AF-A0A5B0G9V2-F1
#
_entry.id   AF-A0A5B0G9V2-F1
#
_cell.length_a   1.000
_cell.length_b   1.000
_cell.length_c   1.000
_cell.angle_alpha   90.00
_cell.angle_beta   90.00
_cell.angle_gamma   90.00
#
_symmetry.space_group_name_H-M   'P 1'
#
loop_
_entity.id
_entity.type
_entity.pdbx_description
1 polymer ?
#
loop_
_entity_poly.entity_id
_entity_poly.type
_entity_poly.pdbx_seq_one_letter_code
_entity_poly.pdbx_strand_id
1 'polypeptide(L)'
;MNTHDAPFVRPVLAAFCGASLAMLVACSGSACFSLDGCGGGNGMPSVTLSGTAATGKALASAMVSVSCASGSGSTLSDGGGHYSITLNAALPCILAVTSGGTTLHSLAFAGGTFNTTPETELMLVYLASQLGTNETGLIAGFQSNSQFQRVLANQTDVQAAQSAVVTNLQQRYAVTLTVPAFLTTPLIVGQAGGDSDLGALAAAGAIDVNGMPDPAAVSLLSAAGLAHPLTTTSTPSSGTGGTGSAAGGMM
;
A
#
# COMPACT_ATOMS: atom_id res chain seq x y z
N MET A 1 -71.31 25.46 15.60
CA MET A 1 -70.96 24.03 15.53
C MET A 1 -69.71 23.85 16.38
N ASN A 2 -69.90 23.71 17.70
CA ASN A 2 -69.96 22.44 18.44
C ASN A 2 -68.58 21.76 18.47
N THR A 3 -67.74 22.07 19.47
CA THR A 3 -67.57 21.35 20.76
C THR A 3 -67.05 19.92 20.61
N HIS A 4 -65.83 19.67 21.12
CA HIS A 4 -65.50 18.69 22.19
C HIS A 4 -63.98 18.78 22.47
N ASP A 5 -63.56 19.29 23.63
CA ASP A 5 -63.48 18.65 24.96
C ASP A 5 -62.27 17.68 25.11
N ALA A 6 -61.14 18.27 25.55
CA ALA A 6 -60.46 18.05 26.84
C ALA A 6 -60.01 16.62 27.32
N PRO A 7 -58.98 16.58 28.20
CA PRO A 7 -57.99 15.50 28.33
C PRO A 7 -58.25 14.54 29.51
N PHE A 8 -57.50 13.42 29.56
CA PHE A 8 -57.46 12.55 30.75
C PHE A 8 -56.03 12.25 31.23
N VAL A 9 -55.94 12.14 32.55
CA VAL A 9 -54.77 12.28 33.44
C VAL A 9 -54.47 10.93 34.11
N ARG A 10 -53.20 10.48 34.06
CA ARG A 10 -52.38 9.67 35.04
C ARG A 10 -53.00 8.37 35.63
N PRO A 11 -52.32 7.64 36.55
CA PRO A 11 -50.93 7.20 36.72
C PRO A 11 -50.85 5.65 36.83
N VAL A 12 -49.69 5.05 37.14
CA VAL A 12 -49.50 4.05 38.23
C VAL A 12 -48.09 3.45 38.17
N LEU A 13 -47.38 3.59 39.29
CA LEU A 13 -46.17 2.88 39.67
C LEU A 13 -46.45 1.38 39.83
N ALA A 14 -45.52 0.52 39.42
CA ALA A 14 -45.32 -0.77 40.07
C ALA A 14 -43.84 -1.15 40.06
N ALA A 15 -43.28 -1.15 41.26
CA ALA A 15 -41.95 -1.63 41.61
C ALA A 15 -41.84 -3.15 41.40
N PHE A 16 -40.66 -3.64 41.01
CA PHE A 16 -40.27 -5.02 41.32
C PHE A 16 -38.83 -5.08 41.83
N CYS A 17 -38.72 -5.70 42.99
CA CYS A 17 -37.55 -5.91 43.83
C CYS A 17 -36.50 -6.81 43.17
N GLY A 18 -35.23 -6.50 43.43
CA GLY A 18 -34.11 -7.38 43.18
C GLY A 18 -33.96 -8.47 44.24
N ALA A 19 -33.53 -9.65 43.80
CA ALA A 19 -32.78 -10.63 44.58
C ALA A 19 -32.20 -11.68 43.62
N SER A 20 -30.95 -11.51 43.21
CA SER A 20 -30.21 -12.56 42.48
C SER A 20 -29.13 -13.11 43.40
N LEU A 21 -29.39 -14.29 43.93
CA LEU A 21 -28.43 -15.11 44.67
C LEU A 21 -27.35 -15.63 43.70
N ALA A 22 -26.10 -15.37 44.06
CA ALA A 22 -24.93 -16.01 43.47
C ALA A 22 -24.86 -17.48 43.91
N MET A 23 -24.78 -18.39 42.94
CA MET A 23 -24.30 -19.75 43.13
C MET A 23 -23.10 -19.94 42.21
N LEU A 24 -21.90 -19.99 42.80
CA LEU A 24 -20.69 -20.46 42.15
C LEU A 24 -20.85 -21.96 41.83
N VAL A 25 -20.85 -22.32 40.56
CA VAL A 25 -20.49 -23.66 40.12
C VAL A 25 -19.25 -23.53 39.24
N ALA A 26 -18.12 -23.90 39.84
CA ALA A 26 -16.91 -24.22 39.11
C ALA A 26 -17.18 -25.50 38.31
N CYS A 27 -17.12 -25.40 36.99
CA CYS A 27 -16.98 -26.55 36.11
C CYS A 27 -15.89 -26.21 35.10
N SER A 28 -14.73 -26.84 35.30
CA SER A 28 -13.64 -26.93 34.33
C SER A 28 -14.14 -27.66 33.08
N GLY A 29 -14.44 -26.88 32.05
CA GLY A 29 -14.92 -27.37 30.77
C GLY A 29 -15.35 -26.18 29.93
N SER A 30 -14.43 -25.65 29.12
CA SER A 30 -14.68 -24.53 28.21
C SER A 30 -15.54 -25.00 27.04
N ALA A 31 -16.81 -25.32 27.30
CA ALA A 31 -17.83 -25.47 26.29
C ALA A 31 -18.53 -24.12 26.11
N CYS A 32 -18.21 -23.45 25.01
CA CYS A 32 -18.89 -22.22 24.61
C CYS A 32 -20.20 -22.59 23.93
N PHE A 33 -21.33 -22.33 24.59
CA PHE A 33 -22.67 -22.35 23.99
C PHE A 33 -23.23 -20.94 24.02
N SER A 34 -23.09 -20.23 22.91
CA SER A 34 -24.04 -19.18 22.51
C SER A 34 -24.08 -19.08 20.98
N LEU A 35 -25.25 -18.70 20.51
CA LEU A 35 -25.82 -18.99 19.20
C LEU A 35 -25.09 -18.29 18.03
N ASP A 36 -25.04 -19.01 16.91
CA ASP A 36 -24.53 -18.64 15.58
C ASP A 36 -23.01 -18.48 15.42
N GLY A 37 -22.38 -19.60 15.01
CA GLY A 37 -21.32 -19.54 14.01
C GLY A 37 -19.89 -19.43 14.52
N CYS A 38 -19.44 -20.33 15.40
CA CYS A 38 -18.01 -20.59 15.57
C CYS A 38 -17.48 -21.41 14.37
N GLY A 39 -17.41 -20.76 13.21
CA GLY A 39 -16.64 -21.23 12.07
C GLY A 39 -15.21 -20.74 12.23
N GLY A 40 -14.32 -21.61 12.70
CA GLY A 40 -12.88 -21.44 12.55
C GLY A 40 -12.52 -21.48 11.06
N GLY A 41 -12.87 -20.42 10.34
CA GLY A 41 -12.40 -20.19 9.00
C GLY A 41 -11.00 -19.61 9.11
N ASN A 42 -10.01 -20.33 8.63
CA ASN A 42 -8.74 -19.76 8.19
C ASN A 42 -9.01 -18.82 6.99
N GLY A 43 -9.78 -17.76 7.21
CA GLY A 43 -10.15 -16.78 6.20
C GLY A 43 -9.03 -15.77 6.06
N MET A 44 -8.67 -15.45 4.82
CA MET A 44 -7.76 -14.35 4.54
C MET A 44 -8.30 -13.04 5.13
N PRO A 45 -7.44 -12.17 5.68
CA PRO A 45 -7.89 -10.90 6.24
C PRO A 45 -8.54 -10.05 5.15
N SER A 46 -9.59 -9.32 5.52
CA SER A 46 -10.21 -8.33 4.65
C SER A 46 -9.32 -7.08 4.59
N VAL A 47 -8.92 -6.69 3.38
CA VAL A 47 -8.05 -5.54 3.10
C VAL A 47 -8.77 -4.61 2.14
N THR A 48 -8.78 -3.31 2.48
CA THR A 48 -9.26 -2.25 1.59
C THR A 48 -8.08 -1.52 0.98
N LEU A 49 -8.07 -1.43 -0.35
CA LEU A 49 -7.09 -0.69 -1.14
C LEU A 49 -7.82 0.40 -1.93
N SER A 50 -7.25 1.59 -1.95
CA SER A 50 -7.72 2.72 -2.75
C SER A 50 -6.54 3.43 -3.41
N GLY A 51 -6.81 4.28 -4.38
CA GLY A 51 -5.78 5.06 -5.03
C GLY A 51 -6.29 5.82 -6.23
N THR A 52 -5.38 6.53 -6.89
CA THR A 52 -5.66 7.20 -8.16
C THR A 52 -4.72 6.67 -9.23
N ALA A 53 -5.29 6.31 -10.38
CA ALA A 53 -4.56 5.94 -11.57
C ALA A 53 -4.44 7.13 -12.52
N ALA A 54 -3.21 7.62 -12.74
CA ALA A 54 -2.99 8.81 -13.55
C ALA A 54 -1.59 8.85 -14.18
N THR A 55 -1.52 9.46 -15.37
CA THR A 55 -0.27 9.72 -16.12
C THR A 55 -0.07 11.21 -16.38
N GLY A 56 -0.51 12.06 -15.44
CA GLY A 56 -0.78 13.50 -15.68
C GLY A 56 -2.16 13.76 -16.28
N LYS A 57 -2.91 12.70 -16.58
CA LYS A 57 -4.36 12.69 -16.83
C LYS A 57 -4.95 11.50 -16.11
N ALA A 58 -6.20 11.64 -15.67
CA ALA A 58 -6.95 10.56 -15.06
C ALA A 58 -7.10 9.39 -16.05
N LEU A 59 -6.73 8.19 -15.63
CA LEU A 59 -7.03 6.97 -16.36
C LEU A 59 -8.46 6.56 -16.02
N ALA A 60 -9.44 7.10 -16.73
CA ALA A 60 -10.86 6.83 -16.49
C ALA A 60 -11.29 5.46 -17.03
N SER A 61 -12.15 4.75 -16.30
CA SER A 61 -12.65 3.41 -16.69
C SER A 61 -11.53 2.41 -16.98
N ALA A 62 -10.38 2.58 -16.33
CA ALA A 62 -9.24 1.70 -16.45
C ALA A 62 -9.46 0.44 -15.59
N MET A 63 -9.05 -0.71 -16.10
CA MET A 63 -9.12 -1.96 -15.34
C MET A 63 -8.00 -1.98 -14.30
N VAL A 64 -8.37 -1.96 -13.02
CA VAL A 64 -7.47 -2.08 -11.88
C VAL A 64 -7.49 -3.51 -11.41
N SER A 65 -6.44 -4.26 -11.66
CA SER A 65 -6.25 -5.62 -11.16
C SER A 65 -5.30 -5.61 -9.96
N VAL A 66 -5.61 -6.40 -8.95
CA VAL A 66 -4.83 -6.51 -7.72
C VAL A 66 -4.45 -7.97 -7.52
N SER A 67 -3.16 -8.24 -7.51
CA SER A 67 -2.60 -9.57 -7.28
C SER A 67 -1.75 -9.55 -6.02
N CYS A 68 -2.25 -10.19 -4.96
CA CYS A 68 -1.60 -10.21 -3.66
C CYS A 68 -0.74 -11.46 -3.47
N ALA A 69 0.07 -11.48 -2.41
CA ALA A 69 0.84 -12.67 -2.02
C ALA A 69 -0.09 -13.89 -1.84
N SER A 70 -1.31 -13.65 -1.35
CA SER A 70 -2.44 -14.57 -1.49
C SER A 70 -3.72 -13.80 -1.74
N GLY A 71 -4.55 -14.26 -2.69
CA GLY A 71 -5.78 -13.59 -3.08
C GLY A 71 -5.57 -12.55 -4.20
N SER A 72 -6.66 -12.23 -4.89
CA SER A 72 -6.68 -11.27 -6.00
C SER A 72 -8.06 -10.66 -6.16
N GLY A 73 -8.14 -9.54 -6.85
CA GLY A 73 -9.40 -8.89 -7.19
C GLY A 73 -9.22 -7.91 -8.34
N SER A 74 -10.32 -7.34 -8.81
CA SER A 74 -10.29 -6.29 -9.82
C SER A 74 -11.45 -5.31 -9.64
N THR A 75 -11.22 -4.06 -10.03
CA THR A 75 -12.23 -3.00 -10.06
C THR A 75 -11.97 -2.09 -11.27
N LEU A 76 -12.82 -1.09 -11.46
CA LEU A 76 -12.60 -0.02 -12.44
C LEU A 76 -12.29 1.29 -11.72
N SER A 77 -11.45 2.12 -12.33
CA SER A 77 -11.32 3.51 -11.92
C SER A 77 -12.51 4.35 -12.41
N ASP A 78 -12.87 5.38 -11.65
CA ASP A 78 -13.90 6.35 -12.02
C ASP A 78 -13.39 7.41 -13.02
N GLY A 79 -14.22 8.41 -13.33
CA GLY A 79 -13.86 9.49 -14.25
C GLY A 79 -12.69 10.37 -13.79
N GLY A 80 -12.39 10.39 -12.49
CA GLY A 80 -11.22 11.07 -11.90
C GLY A 80 -10.00 10.15 -11.79
N GLY A 81 -10.10 8.89 -12.21
CA GLY A 81 -9.06 7.88 -12.08
C GLY A 81 -9.01 7.24 -10.69
N HIS A 82 -9.94 7.55 -9.79
CA HIS A 82 -9.96 6.98 -8.45
C HIS A 82 -10.50 5.55 -8.48
N TYR A 83 -9.90 4.68 -7.67
CA TYR A 83 -10.39 3.32 -7.45
C TYR A 83 -10.41 2.97 -5.98
N SER A 84 -11.31 2.06 -5.62
CA SER A 84 -11.37 1.44 -4.29
C SER A 84 -11.85 0.01 -4.44
N ILE A 85 -11.22 -0.91 -3.72
CA ILE A 85 -11.56 -2.32 -3.69
C ILE A 85 -11.34 -2.86 -2.29
N THR A 86 -12.28 -3.69 -1.83
CA THR A 86 -12.12 -4.49 -0.60
C THR A 86 -12.12 -5.95 -0.99
N LEU A 87 -11.09 -6.69 -0.57
CA LEU A 87 -10.90 -8.10 -0.89
C LEU A 87 -10.30 -8.85 0.30
N ASN A 88 -10.56 -10.16 0.37
CA ASN A 88 -9.90 -11.01 1.35
C ASN A 88 -8.56 -11.49 0.76
N ALA A 89 -7.46 -10.90 1.23
CA ALA A 89 -6.13 -11.12 0.65
C ALA A 89 -5.00 -10.94 1.68
N ALA A 90 -3.86 -11.58 1.43
CA ALA A 90 -2.63 -11.38 2.19
C ALA A 90 -1.68 -10.46 1.42
N LEU A 91 -1.32 -9.34 2.06
CA LEU A 91 -0.36 -8.35 1.55
C LEU A 91 1.07 -8.93 1.49
N PRO A 92 1.97 -8.36 0.67
CA PRO A 92 1.77 -7.20 -0.21
C PRO A 92 0.98 -7.56 -1.48
N CYS A 93 0.59 -6.56 -2.26
CA CYS A 93 -0.08 -6.71 -3.55
C CYS A 93 0.59 -5.89 -4.64
N ILE A 94 0.68 -6.46 -5.83
CA ILE A 94 0.98 -5.73 -7.06
C ILE A 94 -0.35 -5.29 -7.66
N LEU A 95 -0.46 -3.99 -7.94
CA LEU A 95 -1.58 -3.40 -8.66
C LEU A 95 -1.15 -3.28 -10.12
N ALA A 96 -2.03 -3.61 -11.05
CA ALA A 96 -1.84 -3.37 -12.47
C ALA A 96 -3.09 -2.67 -13.03
N VAL A 97 -2.90 -1.46 -13.54
CA VAL A 97 -3.94 -0.62 -14.12
C VAL A 97 -3.75 -0.56 -15.62
N THR A 98 -4.75 -1.04 -16.37
CA THR A 98 -4.71 -1.09 -17.82
C THR A 98 -5.73 -0.15 -18.44
N SER A 99 -5.28 0.71 -19.37
CA SER A 99 -6.13 1.63 -20.12
C SER A 99 -5.57 1.85 -21.52
N GLY A 100 -6.40 1.82 -22.56
CA GLY A 100 -5.98 2.20 -23.92
C GLY A 100 -4.82 1.38 -24.52
N GLY A 101 -4.53 0.18 -23.97
CA GLY A 101 -3.41 -0.67 -24.40
C GLY A 101 -2.11 -0.46 -23.62
N THR A 102 -2.07 0.47 -22.66
CA THR A 102 -0.96 0.61 -21.71
C THR A 102 -1.33 0.01 -20.36
N THR A 103 -0.33 -0.49 -19.65
CA THR A 103 -0.47 -1.02 -18.29
C THR A 103 0.58 -0.41 -17.41
N LEU A 104 0.16 0.20 -16.31
CA LEU A 104 1.03 0.66 -15.23
C LEU A 104 0.86 -0.23 -14.02
N HIS A 105 1.94 -0.39 -13.29
CA HIS A 105 2.06 -1.19 -12.11
C HIS A 105 2.37 -0.33 -10.88
N SER A 106 1.93 -0.83 -9.73
CA SER A 106 2.20 -0.24 -8.43
C SER A 106 2.24 -1.32 -7.36
N LEU A 107 2.51 -0.91 -6.13
CA LEU A 107 2.67 -1.77 -4.98
C LEU A 107 1.78 -1.30 -3.84
N ALA A 108 1.09 -2.23 -3.19
CA ALA A 108 0.48 -2.04 -1.89
C ALA A 108 1.12 -2.95 -0.85
N PHE A 109 1.87 -2.39 0.09
CA PHE A 109 2.47 -3.14 1.20
C PHE A 109 1.57 -3.21 2.44
N ALA A 110 0.51 -2.40 2.48
CA ALA A 110 -0.48 -2.31 3.55
C ALA A 110 -1.89 -2.08 2.98
N GLY A 111 -2.92 -2.05 3.82
CA GLY A 111 -4.22 -1.46 3.45
C GLY A 111 -4.13 0.06 3.40
N GLY A 112 -4.96 0.70 2.56
CA GLY A 112 -5.02 2.15 2.43
C GLY A 112 -4.80 2.66 1.00
N THR A 113 -4.22 3.86 0.88
CA THR A 113 -4.04 4.55 -0.39
C THR A 113 -2.71 4.20 -1.05
N PHE A 114 -2.77 3.69 -2.27
CA PHE A 114 -1.64 3.37 -3.15
C PHE A 114 -2.00 3.81 -4.56
N ASN A 115 -1.35 4.85 -5.08
CA ASN A 115 -1.61 5.34 -6.43
C ASN A 115 -0.95 4.45 -7.48
N THR A 116 -1.41 4.55 -8.73
CA THR A 116 -0.75 3.92 -9.88
C THR A 116 -0.39 4.99 -10.90
N THR A 117 0.90 5.29 -11.02
CA THR A 117 1.44 6.36 -11.86
C THR A 117 2.75 5.93 -12.53
N PRO A 118 3.28 6.69 -13.49
CA PRO A 118 4.60 6.41 -14.06
C PRO A 118 5.73 6.39 -13.02
N GLU A 119 5.60 7.12 -11.91
CA GLU A 119 6.58 7.09 -10.82
C GLU A 119 6.54 5.76 -10.05
N THR A 120 5.35 5.18 -9.85
CA THR A 120 5.21 3.86 -9.19
C THR A 120 5.72 2.73 -10.07
N GLU A 121 5.56 2.85 -11.38
CA GLU A 121 6.20 1.94 -12.37
C GLU A 121 7.72 1.97 -12.22
N LEU A 122 8.32 3.16 -12.23
CA LEU A 122 9.76 3.34 -12.08
C LEU A 122 10.28 2.84 -10.73
N MET A 123 9.48 2.95 -9.67
CA MET A 123 9.79 2.36 -8.36
C MET A 123 9.86 0.83 -8.43
N LEU A 124 8.93 0.18 -9.15
CA LEU A 124 8.97 -1.28 -9.34
C LEU A 124 10.16 -1.69 -10.21
N VAL A 125 10.51 -0.93 -11.25
CA VAL A 125 11.74 -1.14 -12.04
C VAL A 125 12.99 -1.08 -11.15
N TYR A 126 13.07 -0.08 -10.27
CA TYR A 126 14.18 0.07 -9.34
C TYR A 126 14.26 -1.13 -8.37
N LEU A 127 13.16 -1.47 -7.69
CA LEU A 127 13.09 -2.60 -6.76
C LEU A 127 13.40 -3.95 -7.44
N ALA A 128 12.86 -4.18 -8.63
CA ALA A 128 13.15 -5.38 -9.42
C ALA A 128 14.65 -5.50 -9.71
N SER A 129 15.28 -4.37 -10.06
CA SER A 129 16.71 -4.32 -10.36
C SER A 129 17.57 -4.56 -9.11
N GLN A 130 17.17 -4.02 -7.95
CA GLN A 130 17.82 -4.33 -6.67
C GLN A 130 17.73 -5.81 -6.29
N LEU A 131 16.68 -6.50 -6.75
CA LEU A 131 16.45 -7.93 -6.57
C LEU A 131 17.14 -8.80 -7.64
N GLY A 132 17.89 -8.19 -8.56
CA GLY A 132 18.59 -8.90 -9.64
C GLY A 132 17.65 -9.44 -10.72
N THR A 133 16.48 -8.84 -10.90
CA THR A 133 15.49 -9.17 -11.93
C THR A 133 15.08 -7.91 -12.70
N ASN A 134 14.11 -8.05 -13.60
CA ASN A 134 13.40 -6.93 -14.22
C ASN A 134 11.94 -6.92 -13.77
N GLU A 135 11.22 -5.86 -14.11
CA GLU A 135 9.82 -5.68 -13.69
C GLU A 135 8.93 -6.86 -14.07
N THR A 136 8.99 -7.32 -15.32
CA THR A 136 8.22 -8.49 -15.78
C THR A 136 8.52 -9.75 -14.97
N GLY A 137 9.80 -9.98 -14.66
CA GLY A 137 10.24 -11.09 -13.82
C GLY A 137 9.80 -10.95 -12.36
N LEU A 138 9.81 -9.73 -11.82
CA LEU A 138 9.28 -9.44 -10.49
C LEU A 138 7.79 -9.76 -10.42
N ILE A 139 6.98 -9.25 -11.37
CA ILE A 139 5.53 -9.47 -11.43
C ILE A 139 5.20 -10.94 -11.61
N ALA A 140 5.82 -11.61 -12.59
CA ALA A 140 5.57 -13.02 -12.88
C ALA A 140 6.01 -13.93 -11.71
N GLY A 141 7.10 -13.58 -11.03
CA GLY A 141 7.64 -14.36 -9.92
C GLY A 141 6.99 -14.05 -8.56
N PHE A 142 6.28 -12.93 -8.43
CA PHE A 142 5.84 -12.36 -7.15
C PHE A 142 5.13 -13.37 -6.22
N GLN A 143 4.15 -14.12 -6.73
CA GLN A 143 3.37 -15.05 -5.92
C GLN A 143 4.15 -16.29 -5.48
N SER A 144 5.21 -16.64 -6.21
CA SER A 144 6.01 -17.85 -5.97
C SER A 144 7.34 -17.59 -5.24
N ASN A 145 7.80 -16.33 -5.20
CA ASN A 145 9.08 -15.97 -4.64
C ASN A 145 8.94 -15.22 -3.31
N SER A 146 9.23 -15.92 -2.21
CA SER A 146 9.16 -15.35 -0.85
C SER A 146 10.09 -14.16 -0.62
N GLN A 147 11.20 -14.04 -1.36
CA GLN A 147 12.11 -12.90 -1.26
C GLN A 147 11.43 -11.65 -1.82
N PHE A 148 10.78 -11.77 -2.99
CA PHE A 148 10.04 -10.68 -3.60
C PHE A 148 8.94 -10.19 -2.67
N GLN A 149 8.16 -11.12 -2.10
CA GLN A 149 7.12 -10.79 -1.12
C GLN A 149 7.68 -10.10 0.12
N ARG A 150 8.81 -10.57 0.66
CA ARG A 150 9.43 -9.98 1.85
C ARG A 150 9.91 -8.55 1.61
N VAL A 151 10.60 -8.30 0.50
CA VAL A 151 11.10 -6.96 0.16
C VAL A 151 9.94 -6.01 -0.13
N LEU A 152 8.96 -6.45 -0.91
CA LEU A 152 7.80 -5.63 -1.25
C LEU A 152 6.86 -5.39 -0.05
N ALA A 153 6.92 -6.20 1.00
CA ALA A 153 6.22 -5.97 2.26
C ALA A 153 6.95 -4.99 3.20
N ASN A 154 8.24 -4.75 2.97
CA ASN A 154 9.06 -3.96 3.86
C ASN A 154 8.92 -2.46 3.54
N GLN A 155 8.18 -1.75 4.40
CA GLN A 155 7.96 -0.31 4.25
C GLN A 155 9.26 0.50 4.17
N THR A 156 10.34 0.08 4.85
CA THR A 156 11.63 0.77 4.79
C THR A 156 12.27 0.63 3.42
N ASP A 157 12.23 -0.57 2.82
CA ASP A 157 12.78 -0.81 1.48
C ASP A 157 11.97 -0.04 0.42
N VAL A 158 10.64 -0.03 0.55
CA VAL A 158 9.75 0.74 -0.34
C VAL A 158 10.00 2.24 -0.23
N GLN A 159 10.10 2.79 0.99
CA GLN A 159 10.35 4.22 1.19
C GLN A 159 11.74 4.64 0.70
N ALA A 160 12.75 3.78 0.88
CA ALA A 160 14.08 3.99 0.32
C ALA A 160 14.05 4.00 -1.21
N ALA A 161 13.30 3.08 -1.84
CA ALA A 161 13.10 3.06 -3.29
C ALA A 161 12.40 4.33 -3.79
N GLN A 162 11.35 4.81 -3.12
CA GLN A 162 10.70 6.08 -3.48
C GLN A 162 11.69 7.26 -3.44
N SER A 163 12.51 7.33 -2.39
CA SER A 163 13.51 8.39 -2.22
C SER A 163 14.59 8.33 -3.32
N ALA A 164 15.03 7.11 -3.67
CA ALA A 164 16.00 6.89 -4.72
C ALA A 164 15.44 7.27 -6.11
N VAL A 165 14.19 6.90 -6.40
CA VAL A 165 13.49 7.27 -7.64
C VAL A 165 13.44 8.79 -7.79
N VAL A 166 12.93 9.48 -6.75
CA VAL A 166 12.82 10.94 -6.73
C VAL A 166 14.19 11.58 -6.97
N THR A 167 15.22 11.15 -6.23
CA THR A 167 16.58 11.71 -6.34
C THR A 167 17.15 11.54 -7.75
N ASN A 168 17.05 10.33 -8.32
CA ASN A 168 17.56 10.05 -9.66
C ASN A 168 16.83 10.86 -10.73
N LEU A 169 15.50 10.98 -10.63
CA LEU A 169 14.71 11.77 -11.57
C LEU A 169 15.02 13.26 -11.48
N GLN A 170 15.07 13.83 -10.27
CA GLN A 170 15.42 15.24 -10.07
C GLN A 170 16.79 15.57 -10.63
N GLN A 171 17.79 14.71 -10.39
CA GLN A 171 19.15 14.90 -10.91
C GLN A 171 19.22 14.78 -12.44
N ARG A 172 18.60 13.75 -13.01
CA ARG A 172 18.70 13.47 -14.46
C ARG A 172 17.92 14.48 -15.32
N TYR A 173 16.76 14.92 -14.83
CA TYR A 173 15.81 15.72 -15.59
C TYR A 173 15.75 17.18 -15.12
N ALA A 174 16.55 17.55 -14.12
CA ALA A 174 16.60 18.91 -13.55
C ALA A 174 15.22 19.43 -13.10
N VAL A 175 14.39 18.53 -12.53
CA VAL A 175 13.06 18.83 -12.00
C VAL A 175 13.09 18.88 -10.47
N THR A 176 12.09 19.52 -9.87
CA THR A 176 11.85 19.48 -8.42
C THR A 176 10.51 18.81 -8.16
N LEU A 177 10.54 17.62 -7.57
CA LEU A 177 9.33 16.90 -7.18
C LEU A 177 8.93 17.32 -5.76
N THR A 178 7.65 17.58 -5.57
CA THR A 178 7.06 18.10 -4.34
C THR A 178 6.52 17.01 -3.43
N VAL A 179 6.24 15.82 -3.98
CA VAL A 179 5.66 14.68 -3.28
C VAL A 179 6.63 13.48 -3.31
N PRO A 180 7.61 13.42 -2.38
CA PRO A 180 8.56 12.31 -2.35
C PRO A 180 7.89 10.97 -1.99
N ALA A 181 6.78 11.00 -1.25
CA ALA A 181 5.98 9.84 -0.89
C ALA A 181 4.87 9.54 -1.93
N PHE A 182 5.17 9.63 -3.23
CA PHE A 182 4.20 9.54 -4.34
C PHE A 182 3.34 8.26 -4.34
N LEU A 183 3.84 7.15 -3.79
CA LEU A 183 3.10 5.89 -3.71
C LEU A 183 1.82 6.03 -2.86
N THR A 184 1.92 6.66 -1.70
CA THR A 184 0.85 6.65 -0.67
C THR A 184 0.18 8.00 -0.47
N THR A 185 0.81 9.10 -0.89
CA THR A 185 0.22 10.43 -0.80
C THR A 185 -1.00 10.52 -1.72
N PRO A 186 -2.19 10.92 -1.24
CA PRO A 186 -3.37 11.04 -2.10
C PRO A 186 -3.11 11.91 -3.34
N LEU A 187 -3.40 11.35 -4.53
CA LEU A 187 -3.27 12.06 -5.79
C LEU A 187 -4.66 12.46 -6.31
N ILE A 188 -4.81 13.74 -6.64
CA ILE A 188 -6.01 14.27 -7.29
C ILE A 188 -5.56 14.91 -8.60
N VAL A 189 -6.11 14.42 -9.71
CA VAL A 189 -5.76 14.93 -11.04
C VAL A 189 -6.19 16.39 -11.19
N GLY A 190 -5.32 17.22 -11.76
CA GLY A 190 -5.52 18.65 -11.93
C GLY A 190 -5.25 19.49 -10.67
N GLN A 191 -4.72 18.90 -9.60
CA GLN A 191 -4.34 19.62 -8.38
C GLN A 191 -2.82 19.74 -8.22
N ALA A 192 -2.40 20.71 -7.42
CA ALA A 192 -0.99 20.83 -7.03
C ALA A 192 -0.52 19.61 -6.22
N GLY A 193 0.79 19.31 -6.27
CA GLY A 193 1.38 18.14 -5.63
C GLY A 193 1.68 17.05 -6.67
N GLY A 194 1.26 15.81 -6.40
CA GLY A 194 1.65 14.65 -7.21
C GLY A 194 1.31 14.76 -8.69
N ASP A 195 0.16 15.34 -9.05
CA ASP A 195 -0.19 15.54 -10.47
C ASP A 195 0.68 16.61 -11.15
N SER A 196 1.11 17.64 -10.40
CA SER A 196 2.08 18.63 -10.91
C SER A 196 3.47 18.03 -11.09
N ASP A 197 3.88 17.11 -10.21
CA ASP A 197 5.12 16.36 -10.34
C ASP A 197 5.11 15.49 -11.61
N LEU A 198 4.00 14.79 -11.88
CA LEU A 198 3.80 14.05 -13.14
C LEU A 198 3.86 14.98 -14.37
N GLY A 199 3.23 16.15 -14.30
CA GLY A 199 3.31 17.16 -15.35
C GLY A 199 4.74 17.65 -15.61
N ALA A 200 5.52 17.89 -14.55
CA ALA A 200 6.92 18.29 -14.66
C ALA A 200 7.80 17.18 -15.26
N LEU A 201 7.59 15.94 -14.85
CA LEU A 201 8.30 14.77 -15.39
C LEU A 201 7.98 14.56 -16.88
N ALA A 202 6.71 14.68 -17.27
CA ALA A 202 6.32 14.60 -18.68
C ALA A 202 6.93 15.75 -19.51
N ALA A 203 6.90 16.99 -19.00
CA ALA A 203 7.52 18.13 -19.67
C ALA A 203 9.04 17.99 -19.83
N ALA A 204 9.70 17.31 -18.89
CA ALA A 204 11.13 17.03 -18.94
C ALA A 204 11.50 15.79 -19.78
N GLY A 205 10.52 15.03 -20.27
CA GLY A 205 10.73 13.83 -21.08
C GLY A 205 11.06 12.57 -20.28
N ALA A 206 10.69 12.52 -18.99
CA ALA A 206 10.76 11.30 -18.19
C ALA A 206 9.53 10.39 -18.38
N ILE A 207 8.44 10.93 -18.91
CA ILE A 207 7.21 10.23 -19.26
C ILE A 207 6.95 10.48 -20.75
N ASP A 208 6.67 9.41 -21.50
CA ASP A 208 6.41 9.46 -22.92
C ASP A 208 5.00 9.98 -23.25
N VAL A 209 4.70 10.10 -24.54
CA VAL A 209 3.40 10.61 -25.03
C VAL A 209 2.22 9.69 -24.71
N ASN A 210 2.47 8.43 -24.37
CA ASN A 210 1.45 7.46 -23.98
C ASN A 210 1.21 7.46 -22.47
N GLY A 211 1.94 8.28 -21.71
CA GLY A 211 1.87 8.29 -20.27
C GLY A 211 2.66 7.16 -19.60
N MET A 212 3.57 6.51 -20.31
CA MET A 212 4.48 5.48 -19.76
C MET A 212 5.84 6.11 -19.44
N PRO A 213 6.63 5.53 -18.51
CA PRO A 213 8.00 6.02 -18.31
C PRO A 213 8.83 5.94 -19.59
N ASP A 214 9.58 7.00 -19.88
CA ASP A 214 10.48 7.02 -21.03
C ASP A 214 11.59 5.95 -20.88
N PRO A 215 12.02 5.27 -21.96
CA PRO A 215 13.06 4.24 -21.88
C PRO A 215 14.37 4.70 -21.21
N ALA A 216 14.73 5.99 -21.30
CA ALA A 216 15.88 6.54 -20.58
C ALA A 216 15.65 6.61 -19.06
N ALA A 217 14.43 6.90 -18.61
CA ALA A 217 14.06 6.87 -17.20
C ALA A 217 14.09 5.43 -16.66
N VAL A 218 13.55 4.47 -17.42
CA VAL A 218 13.61 3.04 -17.08
C VAL A 218 15.07 2.56 -16.99
N SER A 219 15.91 2.93 -17.96
CA SER A 219 17.33 2.57 -17.97
C SER A 219 18.09 3.19 -16.79
N LEU A 220 17.79 4.45 -16.46
CA LEU A 220 18.37 5.12 -15.29
C LEU A 220 18.03 4.39 -13.99
N LEU A 221 16.75 4.09 -13.78
CA LEU A 221 16.24 3.52 -12.54
C LEU A 221 16.66 2.05 -12.37
N SER A 222 16.73 1.31 -13.47
CA SER A 222 17.27 -0.05 -13.44
C SER A 222 18.77 -0.06 -13.10
N ALA A 223 19.57 0.81 -13.72
CA ALA A 223 20.99 0.94 -13.37
C ALA A 223 21.20 1.39 -11.91
N ALA A 224 20.39 2.35 -11.44
CA ALA A 224 20.43 2.80 -10.05
C ALA A 224 20.06 1.68 -9.07
N GLY A 225 19.07 0.84 -9.39
CA GLY A 225 18.68 -0.31 -8.58
C GLY A 225 19.78 -1.39 -8.53
N LEU A 226 20.40 -1.71 -9.67
CA LEU A 226 21.53 -2.64 -9.73
C LEU A 226 22.73 -2.19 -8.89
N ALA A 227 22.94 -0.88 -8.75
CA ALA A 227 23.99 -0.31 -7.91
C ALA A 227 23.70 -0.43 -6.40
N HIS A 228 22.47 -0.75 -6.01
CA HIS A 228 22.03 -0.85 -4.61
C HIS A 228 21.32 -2.19 -4.33
N PRO A 229 21.98 -3.33 -4.48
CA PRO A 229 21.35 -4.64 -4.35
C PRO A 229 20.84 -4.89 -2.93
N LEU A 230 19.61 -5.42 -2.82
CA LEU A 230 19.04 -5.85 -1.55
C LEU A 230 19.54 -7.26 -1.22
N THR A 231 20.74 -7.34 -0.62
CA THR A 231 21.31 -8.62 -0.18
C THR A 231 20.57 -9.17 1.05
N THR A 232 20.56 -10.50 1.20
CA THR A 232 19.83 -11.25 2.24
C THR A 232 20.32 -11.05 3.69
N THR A 233 21.09 -10.01 3.99
CA THR A 233 21.78 -9.86 5.28
C THR A 233 21.84 -8.41 5.75
N SER A 234 20.70 -7.77 5.96
CA SER A 234 20.63 -6.62 6.88
C SER A 234 20.47 -7.13 8.32
N THR A 235 21.53 -7.76 8.84
CA THR A 235 21.67 -7.90 10.29
C THR A 235 21.76 -6.49 10.88
N PRO A 236 20.98 -6.12 11.91
CA PRO A 236 21.15 -4.83 12.56
C PRO A 236 22.59 -4.74 13.08
N SER A 237 23.32 -3.73 12.66
CA SER A 237 24.65 -3.41 13.19
C SER A 237 24.51 -3.11 14.67
N SER A 238 24.76 -4.11 15.51
CA SER A 238 25.03 -3.90 16.93
C SER A 238 26.46 -3.36 17.01
N GLY A 239 26.56 -2.03 17.00
CA GLY A 239 27.79 -1.30 17.25
C GLY A 239 28.37 -1.71 18.60
N THR A 240 29.29 -2.67 18.59
CA THR A 240 30.13 -2.95 19.74
C THR A 240 31.32 -2.01 19.65
N GLY A 241 31.28 -0.93 20.45
CA GLY A 241 32.39 -0.01 20.61
C GLY A 241 33.59 -0.71 21.22
N GLY A 242 34.56 -1.09 20.37
CA GLY A 242 35.89 -1.50 20.81
C GLY A 242 36.76 -0.28 21.07
N THR A 243 36.94 0.09 22.33
CA THR A 243 37.98 1.02 22.75
C THR A 243 39.31 0.26 22.85
N GLY A 244 40.17 0.43 21.85
CA GLY A 244 41.57 0.03 21.93
C GLY A 244 42.33 1.00 22.84
N SER A 245 42.81 0.52 23.99
CA SER A 245 43.85 1.18 24.79
C SER A 245 45.18 0.47 24.55
N ALA A 246 46.09 1.16 23.87
CA ALA A 246 47.50 0.82 23.79
C ALA A 246 48.29 1.77 24.71
N ALA A 247 48.94 1.21 25.74
CA ALA A 247 50.12 1.72 26.47
C ALA A 247 50.40 0.72 27.60
N GLY A 248 51.58 0.20 27.89
CA GLY A 248 52.95 0.36 27.38
C GLY A 248 53.89 -0.41 28.32
N GLY A 249 55.16 -0.58 27.92
CA GLY A 249 56.27 -0.87 28.83
C GLY A 249 56.89 -2.27 28.72
N MET A 250 57.96 -2.38 27.94
CA MET A 250 59.02 -3.36 28.13
C MET A 250 60.16 -2.69 28.90
N MET A 251 60.85 -3.51 29.71
CA MET A 251 62.02 -3.26 30.58
C MET A 251 61.71 -2.89 32.03
#